data_AF-A0A1V5ZX84-F1
#
_entry.id   AF-A0A1V5ZX84-F1
#
_cell.length_a   1.000
_cell.length_b   1.000
_cell.length_c   1.000
_cell.angle_alpha   90.00
_cell.angle_beta   90.00
_cell.angle_gamma   90.00
#
_symmetry.space_group_name_H-M   'P 1'
#
loop_
_entity.id
_entity.type
_entity.pdbx_description
1 polymer ?
#
loop_
_entity_poly.entity_id
_entity_poly.type
_entity_poly.pdbx_seq_one_letter_code
_entity_poly.pdbx_strand_id
1 'polypeptide(L)'
;MLFFTDIEGTAADSIKIRSEIVGIAVSGSDVLAVAPDGRVTSVERDGKSRILCRSLNISGSMEGIACFDGKVFILSSQGILMSTSDWRSFTTFDFNSTYSGYYEYVRFTSICASDNVIFLAGVFDDGMPAVFTSAAGNIWSERILYYNEGRNVLMLEQQPLGIGYDPRTDVFVLACTDGCLFFMPGCSNCNYIERKAMYDLNAVAFNSGHVIFR
;
A
#
# COMPACT_ATOMS: atom_id res chain seq x y z
N MET A 1 -18.89 0.54 0.26
CA MET A 1 -19.41 1.62 1.13
C MET A 1 -18.28 1.96 2.08
N LEU A 2 -17.81 3.22 2.08
CA LEU A 2 -16.80 3.67 3.04
C LEU A 2 -17.52 4.36 4.20
N PHE A 3 -17.08 4.06 5.42
CA PHE A 3 -17.58 4.69 6.64
C PHE A 3 -16.46 5.55 7.20
N PHE A 4 -16.74 6.83 7.40
CA PHE A 4 -15.87 7.75 8.12
C PHE A 4 -16.50 7.99 9.47
N THR A 5 -15.76 7.77 10.55
CA THR A 5 -16.15 8.22 11.89
C THR A 5 -15.21 9.32 12.31
N ASP A 6 -15.74 10.32 13.02
CA ASP A 6 -14.89 11.23 13.78
C ASP A 6 -14.14 10.47 14.88
N ILE A 7 -13.07 11.08 15.39
CA ILE A 7 -12.20 10.53 16.45
C ILE A 7 -13.01 10.20 17.72
N GLU A 8 -14.17 10.84 17.90
CA GLU A 8 -15.06 10.64 19.05
C GLU A 8 -16.14 9.56 18.82
N GLY A 9 -16.22 8.95 17.64
CA GLY A 9 -17.12 7.81 17.39
C GLY A 9 -18.60 8.15 17.26
N THR A 10 -18.97 9.44 17.14
CA THR A 10 -20.36 9.91 17.32
C THR A 10 -21.10 10.25 16.03
N ALA A 11 -20.42 10.36 14.89
CA ALA A 11 -21.08 10.51 13.59
C ALA A 11 -20.39 9.67 12.50
N ALA A 12 -21.07 8.62 12.03
CA ALA A 12 -20.66 7.87 10.86
C ALA A 12 -21.41 8.39 9.62
N ASP A 13 -20.83 9.36 8.91
CA ASP A 13 -21.33 9.71 7.59
C ASP A 13 -20.90 8.63 6.58
N SER A 14 -21.90 7.95 6.01
CA SER A 14 -21.67 6.91 5.00
C SER A 14 -21.57 7.54 3.61
N ILE A 15 -20.42 7.42 2.97
CA ILE A 15 -20.25 7.85 1.57
C ILE A 15 -20.45 6.63 0.68
N LYS A 16 -21.49 6.69 -0.14
CA LYS A 16 -21.77 5.68 -1.17
C LYS A 16 -20.83 5.88 -2.35
N ILE A 17 -19.60 5.38 -2.21
CA ILE A 17 -18.77 5.10 -3.39
C ILE A 17 -19.35 3.87 -4.08
N ARG A 18 -19.82 4.05 -5.32
CA ARG A 18 -20.43 3.00 -6.15
C ARG A 18 -19.42 2.14 -6.91
N SER A 19 -18.14 2.35 -6.68
CA SER A 19 -17.04 1.55 -7.21
C SER A 19 -16.39 0.74 -6.10
N GLU A 20 -15.83 -0.41 -6.48
CA GLU A 20 -14.83 -1.09 -5.66
C GLU A 20 -13.66 -0.13 -5.37
N ILE A 21 -13.09 -0.24 -4.17
CA ILE A 21 -11.96 0.54 -3.71
C ILE A 21 -10.85 -0.44 -3.36
N VAL A 22 -9.66 -0.16 -3.91
CA VAL A 22 -8.45 -0.98 -3.72
C VAL A 22 -7.42 -0.28 -2.83
N GLY A 23 -7.52 1.04 -2.67
CA GLY A 23 -6.62 1.77 -1.80
C GLY A 23 -7.22 3.05 -1.25
N ILE A 24 -6.75 3.43 -0.07
CA ILE A 24 -7.12 4.68 0.62
C ILE A 24 -5.84 5.34 1.15
N ALA A 25 -5.75 6.66 1.02
CA ALA A 25 -4.68 7.46 1.59
C ALA A 25 -5.21 8.78 2.17
N VAL A 26 -4.52 9.35 3.16
CA VAL A 26 -4.85 10.66 3.72
C VAL A 26 -3.92 11.71 3.10
N SER A 27 -4.50 12.80 2.60
CA SER A 27 -3.77 13.93 2.01
C SER A 27 -4.25 15.24 2.65
N GLY A 28 -3.53 15.73 3.66
CA GLY A 28 -3.97 16.88 4.45
C GLY A 28 -5.26 16.56 5.20
N SER A 29 -6.34 17.30 4.93
CA SER A 29 -7.68 17.07 5.50
C SER A 29 -8.53 16.07 4.73
N ASP A 30 -8.09 15.66 3.54
CA ASP A 30 -8.87 14.85 2.62
C ASP A 30 -8.49 13.37 2.74
N VAL A 31 -9.48 12.51 2.55
CA VAL A 31 -9.25 11.08 2.29
C VAL A 31 -9.40 10.82 0.80
N LEU A 32 -8.38 10.21 0.21
CA LEU A 32 -8.35 9.79 -1.18
C LEU A 32 -8.69 8.31 -1.25
N ALA A 33 -9.55 7.94 -2.19
CA ALA A 33 -9.87 6.55 -2.50
C ALA A 33 -9.65 6.29 -3.99
N VAL A 34 -8.95 5.21 -4.31
CA VAL A 34 -8.70 4.76 -5.68
C VAL A 34 -9.47 3.46 -5.98
N ALA A 35 -10.04 3.39 -7.17
CA ALA A 35 -10.72 2.22 -7.69
C ALA A 35 -9.82 1.44 -8.69
N PRO A 36 -10.11 0.14 -8.94
CA PRO A 36 -9.37 -0.67 -9.91
C PRO A 36 -9.22 -0.04 -11.30
N ASP A 37 -10.22 0.72 -11.75
CA ASP A 37 -10.29 1.37 -13.07
C ASP A 37 -9.50 2.70 -13.17
N GLY A 38 -8.78 3.07 -12.10
CA GLY A 38 -8.03 4.32 -12.01
C GLY A 38 -8.87 5.53 -11.63
N ARG A 39 -10.14 5.37 -11.26
CA ARG A 39 -10.92 6.48 -10.71
C ARG A 39 -10.41 6.85 -9.33
N VAL A 40 -10.25 8.15 -9.08
CA VAL A 40 -9.86 8.70 -7.79
C VAL A 40 -10.91 9.65 -7.27
N THR A 41 -11.35 9.42 -6.03
CA THR A 41 -12.32 10.26 -5.32
C THR A 41 -11.66 10.83 -4.07
N SER A 42 -11.80 12.14 -3.85
CA SER A 42 -11.50 12.78 -2.57
C SER A 42 -12.78 12.88 -1.76
N VAL A 43 -12.65 12.66 -0.46
CA VAL A 43 -13.66 12.83 0.57
C VAL A 43 -13.12 13.86 1.56
N GLU A 44 -13.86 14.94 1.73
CA GLU A 44 -13.58 15.97 2.74
C GLU A 44 -14.15 15.55 4.11
N ARG A 45 -13.65 16.17 5.18
CA ARG A 45 -14.09 15.88 6.56
C ARG A 45 -15.58 16.09 6.80
N ASP A 46 -16.23 16.96 6.03
CA ASP A 46 -17.67 17.23 6.11
C ASP A 46 -18.53 16.23 5.30
N GLY A 47 -17.91 15.16 4.81
CA GLY A 47 -18.57 14.10 4.06
C GLY A 47 -18.81 14.43 2.59
N LYS A 48 -18.44 15.63 2.12
CA LYS A 48 -18.50 15.93 0.68
C LYS A 48 -17.48 15.11 -0.07
N SER A 49 -17.87 14.64 -1.25
CA SER A 49 -16.99 13.88 -2.14
C SER A 49 -16.90 14.52 -3.51
N ARG A 50 -15.72 14.41 -4.12
CA ARG A 50 -15.41 14.91 -5.45
C ARG A 50 -14.60 13.88 -6.23
N ILE A 51 -14.94 13.69 -7.50
CA ILE A 51 -14.12 12.88 -8.41
C ILE A 51 -12.95 13.74 -8.85
N LEU A 52 -11.73 13.35 -8.47
CA LEU A 52 -10.49 14.04 -8.85
C LEU A 52 -9.99 13.57 -10.20
N CYS A 53 -10.12 12.27 -10.47
CA CYS A 53 -9.75 11.66 -11.75
C CYS A 53 -10.78 10.60 -12.13
N ARG A 54 -11.25 10.60 -13.38
CA ARG A 54 -12.27 9.64 -13.86
C ARG A 54 -11.68 8.30 -14.26
N SER A 55 -10.47 8.31 -14.81
CA SER A 55 -9.66 7.14 -15.13
C SER A 55 -8.23 7.60 -15.43
N LEU A 56 -7.26 6.77 -15.10
CA LEU A 56 -5.85 7.04 -15.33
C LEU A 56 -5.34 6.46 -16.67
N ASN A 57 -6.16 5.66 -17.37
CA ASN A 57 -5.87 5.09 -18.70
C ASN A 57 -4.48 4.43 -18.81
N ILE A 58 -4.08 3.66 -17.80
CA ILE A 58 -2.82 2.90 -17.81
C ILE A 58 -3.09 1.40 -17.76
N SER A 59 -2.06 0.61 -18.07
CA SER A 59 -2.15 -0.85 -18.06
C SER A 59 -2.16 -1.40 -16.63
N GLY A 60 -2.93 -2.48 -16.43
CA GLY A 60 -3.15 -3.12 -15.13
C GLY A 60 -4.29 -2.50 -14.31
N SER A 61 -4.74 -3.27 -13.31
CA SER A 61 -5.64 -2.77 -12.27
C SER A 61 -4.86 -1.86 -11.31
N MET A 62 -5.51 -0.88 -10.70
CA MET A 62 -4.89 -0.17 -9.58
C MET A 62 -4.84 -1.09 -8.36
N GLU A 63 -3.76 -0.99 -7.60
CA GLU A 63 -3.49 -1.82 -6.42
C GLU A 63 -3.36 -0.97 -5.15
N GLY A 64 -3.22 0.35 -5.29
CA GLY A 64 -3.26 1.22 -4.13
C GLY A 64 -2.92 2.67 -4.43
N ILE A 65 -3.01 3.47 -3.38
CA ILE A 65 -2.71 4.89 -3.37
C ILE A 65 -1.97 5.22 -2.07
N ALA A 66 -0.96 6.07 -2.15
CA ALA A 66 -0.22 6.58 -1.00
C ALA A 66 0.07 8.07 -1.16
N CYS A 67 0.20 8.78 -0.05
CA CYS A 67 0.63 10.17 -0.04
C CYS A 67 2.02 10.25 0.56
N PHE A 68 2.94 10.93 -0.13
CA PHE A 68 4.33 11.06 0.28
C PHE A 68 4.90 12.38 -0.21
N ASP A 69 5.53 13.15 0.68
CA ASP A 69 6.21 14.42 0.37
C ASP A 69 5.35 15.39 -0.48
N GLY A 70 4.09 15.59 -0.07
CA GLY A 70 3.15 16.47 -0.76
C GLY A 70 2.66 15.98 -2.14
N LYS A 71 3.02 14.76 -2.53
CA LYS A 71 2.57 14.09 -3.76
C LYS A 71 1.68 12.91 -3.44
N VAL A 72 0.83 12.59 -4.38
CA VAL A 72 0.02 11.38 -4.39
C VAL A 72 0.64 10.39 -5.36
N PHE A 73 0.81 9.14 -4.93
CA PHE A 73 1.31 8.03 -5.71
C PHE A 73 0.21 6.99 -5.89
N ILE A 74 0.04 6.50 -7.12
CA ILE A 74 -0.95 5.48 -7.47
C ILE A 74 -0.24 4.36 -8.22
N LEU A 75 -0.38 3.13 -7.74
CA LEU A 75 0.32 1.95 -8.26
C LEU A 75 -0.64 1.06 -9.05
N SER A 76 -0.21 0.59 -10.22
CA SER A 76 -0.87 -0.51 -10.93
C SER A 76 -0.21 -1.86 -10.68
N SER A 77 -0.95 -2.94 -10.92
CA SER A 77 -0.46 -4.32 -10.78
C SER A 77 0.68 -4.67 -11.72
N GLN A 78 0.87 -3.90 -12.80
CA GLN A 78 1.97 -4.08 -13.76
C GLN A 78 3.20 -3.23 -13.43
N GLY A 79 3.21 -2.54 -12.29
CA GLY A 79 4.35 -1.74 -11.86
C GLY A 79 4.40 -0.33 -12.44
N ILE A 80 3.28 0.15 -13.01
CA ILE A 80 3.17 1.56 -13.39
C ILE A 80 2.84 2.37 -12.14
N LEU A 81 3.78 3.23 -11.74
CA LEU A 81 3.62 4.17 -10.66
C LEU A 81 3.34 5.56 -11.23
N MET A 82 2.18 6.12 -10.91
CA MET A 82 1.83 7.49 -11.25
C MET A 82 2.00 8.39 -10.04
N SER A 83 2.48 9.61 -10.26
CA SER A 83 2.51 10.63 -9.22
C SER A 83 1.94 11.98 -9.69
N THR A 84 1.27 12.68 -8.79
CA THR A 84 0.71 14.01 -9.03
C THR A 84 0.72 14.85 -7.75
N SER A 85 0.80 16.17 -7.89
CA SER A 85 0.60 17.14 -6.82
C SER A 85 -0.60 18.06 -7.05
N ASP A 86 -1.24 17.97 -8.22
CA ASP A 86 -2.25 18.95 -8.66
C ASP A 86 -3.47 18.35 -9.37
N TRP A 87 -3.48 17.03 -9.61
CA TRP A 87 -4.51 16.30 -10.35
C TRP A 87 -4.72 16.76 -11.81
N ARG A 88 -3.84 17.62 -12.32
CA ARG A 88 -3.85 18.11 -13.71
C ARG A 88 -2.75 17.47 -14.53
N SER A 89 -1.62 17.18 -13.89
CA SER A 89 -0.47 16.53 -14.50
C SER A 89 -0.07 15.29 -13.73
N PHE A 90 0.33 14.25 -14.46
CA PHE A 90 0.79 12.99 -13.88
C PHE A 90 2.16 12.67 -14.46
N THR A 91 3.11 12.35 -13.57
CA THR A 91 4.36 11.70 -13.95
C THR A 91 4.14 10.20 -13.88
N THR A 92 4.59 9.47 -14.89
CA THR A 92 4.49 8.01 -14.96
C THR A 92 5.89 7.40 -14.87
N PHE A 93 6.00 6.31 -14.13
CA PHE A 93 7.21 5.52 -13.97
C PHE A 93 6.85 4.05 -14.13
N ASP A 94 7.51 3.35 -15.05
CA ASP A 94 7.34 1.92 -15.24
C ASP A 94 8.46 1.17 -14.52
N PHE A 95 8.13 0.55 -13.37
CA PHE A 95 9.10 -0.17 -12.54
C PHE A 95 9.72 -1.35 -13.29
N ASN A 96 8.89 -2.21 -13.86
CA ASN A 96 9.33 -3.46 -14.50
C ASN A 96 10.18 -3.18 -15.74
N SER A 97 9.81 -2.16 -16.53
CA SER A 97 10.63 -1.72 -17.66
C SER A 97 11.93 -1.06 -17.22
N THR A 98 11.92 -0.24 -16.17
CA THR A 98 13.12 0.50 -15.72
C THR A 98 14.16 -0.42 -15.10
N TYR A 99 13.72 -1.39 -14.29
CA TYR A 99 14.60 -2.33 -13.59
C TYR A 99 14.76 -3.66 -14.32
N SER A 100 14.37 -3.73 -15.61
CA SER A 100 14.60 -4.91 -16.44
C SER A 100 16.09 -5.27 -16.46
N GLY A 101 16.41 -6.51 -16.08
CA GLY A 101 17.79 -7.01 -15.95
C GLY A 101 18.43 -6.80 -14.58
N TYR A 102 17.80 -6.04 -13.67
CA TYR A 102 18.18 -5.94 -12.26
C TYR A 102 17.28 -6.78 -11.37
N TYR A 103 15.98 -6.73 -11.62
CA TYR A 103 14.97 -7.51 -10.91
C TYR A 103 14.16 -8.35 -11.90
N GLU A 104 13.63 -9.47 -11.42
CA GLU A 104 12.60 -10.22 -12.13
C GLU A 104 11.32 -9.38 -12.25
N TYR A 105 10.42 -9.76 -13.16
CA TYR A 105 9.13 -9.08 -13.27
C TYR A 105 8.36 -9.22 -11.96
N VAL A 106 7.75 -8.13 -11.52
CA VAL A 106 6.95 -8.07 -10.30
C VAL A 106 5.53 -7.69 -10.64
N ARG A 107 4.59 -8.54 -10.24
CA ARG A 107 3.18 -8.17 -10.15
C ARG A 107 2.93 -7.54 -8.79
N PHE A 108 2.70 -6.23 -8.78
CA PHE A 108 2.46 -5.49 -7.54
C PHE A 108 1.06 -5.73 -7.00
N THR A 109 0.92 -5.60 -5.67
CA THR A 109 -0.33 -5.81 -4.93
C THR A 109 -0.65 -4.66 -3.98
N SER A 110 0.33 -3.85 -3.57
CA SER A 110 0.06 -2.73 -2.68
C SER A 110 1.17 -1.68 -2.63
N ILE A 111 0.81 -0.48 -2.16
CA ILE A 111 1.70 0.64 -1.89
C ILE A 111 1.34 1.23 -0.51
N CYS A 112 2.35 1.62 0.26
CA CYS A 112 2.19 2.37 1.50
C CYS A 112 3.35 3.35 1.65
N ALA A 113 3.13 4.44 2.39
CA ALA A 113 4.17 5.41 2.69
C ALA A 113 4.12 5.79 4.17
N SER A 114 5.31 6.06 4.72
CA SER A 114 5.49 6.85 5.94
C SER A 114 5.93 8.27 5.57
N ASP A 115 6.33 9.07 6.55
CA ASP A 115 6.83 10.42 6.29
C ASP A 115 8.15 10.45 5.51
N ASN A 116 8.94 9.37 5.54
CA ASN A 116 10.30 9.34 5.00
C ASN A 116 10.54 8.30 3.90
N VAL A 117 9.62 7.35 3.72
CA VAL A 117 9.83 6.25 2.78
C VAL A 117 8.53 5.72 2.20
N ILE A 118 8.59 5.30 0.93
CA ILE A 118 7.51 4.60 0.23
C ILE A 118 7.90 3.14 0.06
N PHE A 119 6.94 2.24 0.27
CA PHE A 119 7.07 0.82 0.02
C PHE A 119 6.09 0.37 -1.05
N LEU A 120 6.58 -0.47 -1.97
CA LEU A 120 5.76 -1.25 -2.89
C LEU A 120 5.89 -2.71 -2.49
N ALA A 121 4.78 -3.45 -2.47
CA ALA A 121 4.79 -4.89 -2.26
C ALA A 121 4.13 -5.60 -3.45
N GLY A 122 4.60 -6.80 -3.73
CA GLY A 122 4.15 -7.61 -4.85
C GLY A 122 4.72 -9.02 -4.81
N VAL A 123 4.65 -9.68 -5.95
CA VAL A 123 5.08 -11.06 -6.12
C VAL A 123 5.92 -11.15 -7.39
N PHE A 124 7.07 -11.82 -7.30
CA PHE A 124 7.87 -12.20 -8.47
C PHE A 124 7.15 -13.26 -9.32
N ASP A 125 7.60 -13.49 -10.54
CA ASP A 125 7.01 -14.50 -11.45
C ASP A 125 7.08 -15.93 -10.90
N ASP A 126 8.06 -16.24 -10.05
CA ASP A 126 8.21 -17.54 -9.38
C ASP A 126 7.25 -17.73 -8.18
N GLY A 127 6.50 -16.70 -7.82
CA GLY A 127 5.57 -16.70 -6.70
C GLY A 127 6.14 -16.21 -5.37
N MET A 128 7.43 -15.87 -5.30
CA MET A 128 8.08 -15.36 -4.09
C MET A 128 7.69 -13.91 -3.81
N PRO A 129 7.60 -13.50 -2.53
CA PRO A 129 7.23 -12.14 -2.17
C PRO A 129 8.34 -11.15 -2.54
N ALA A 130 7.94 -9.99 -3.06
CA ALA A 130 8.82 -8.90 -3.45
C ALA A 130 8.41 -7.62 -2.72
N VAL A 131 9.38 -6.91 -2.13
CA VAL A 131 9.14 -5.59 -1.52
C VAL A 131 10.24 -4.64 -1.97
N PHE A 132 9.85 -3.44 -2.37
CA PHE A 132 10.76 -2.38 -2.79
C PHE A 132 10.51 -1.13 -1.98
N THR A 133 11.58 -0.40 -1.70
CA THR A 133 11.55 0.81 -0.90
C THR A 133 12.22 1.98 -1.62
N SER A 134 11.69 3.18 -1.42
CA SER A 134 12.25 4.44 -1.96
C SER A 134 12.09 5.59 -0.97
N ALA A 135 13.17 6.35 -0.75
CA ALA A 135 13.15 7.56 0.07
C ALA A 135 12.60 8.80 -0.67
N ALA A 136 12.43 8.72 -2.01
CA ALA A 136 12.03 9.86 -2.84
C ALA A 136 11.01 9.50 -3.95
N GLY A 137 10.66 8.22 -4.09
CA GLY A 137 9.71 7.73 -5.09
C GLY A 137 10.28 7.61 -6.51
N ASN A 138 11.59 7.69 -6.70
CA ASN A 138 12.25 7.64 -8.02
C ASN A 138 13.32 6.54 -8.16
N ILE A 139 14.04 6.22 -7.08
CA ILE A 139 15.01 5.11 -7.04
C ILE A 139 14.49 4.09 -6.04
N TRP A 140 14.45 2.83 -6.47
CA TRP A 140 13.85 1.75 -5.71
C TRP A 140 14.90 0.69 -5.42
N SER A 141 14.86 0.14 -4.22
CA SER A 141 15.75 -0.93 -3.79
C SER A 141 14.94 -2.04 -3.15
N GLU A 142 15.30 -3.28 -3.45
CA GLU A 142 14.68 -4.45 -2.85
C GLU A 142 14.91 -4.47 -1.33
N ARG A 143 13.85 -4.81 -0.59
CA ARG A 143 13.87 -5.00 0.84
C ARG A 143 13.95 -6.49 1.17
N ILE A 144 15.00 -6.86 1.88
CA ILE A 144 15.21 -8.24 2.35
C ILE A 144 14.08 -8.68 3.30
N LEU A 145 13.52 -9.87 3.03
CA LEU A 145 12.38 -10.47 3.75
C LEU A 145 12.76 -11.71 4.59
N TYR A 146 14.01 -11.82 5.01
CA TYR A 146 14.41 -12.83 5.99
C TYR A 146 13.93 -12.45 7.41
N TYR A 147 13.59 -13.46 8.20
CA TYR A 147 13.24 -13.33 9.61
C TYR A 147 13.82 -14.50 10.43
N ASN A 148 13.90 -14.32 11.74
CA ASN A 148 14.39 -15.35 12.65
C ASN A 148 13.23 -16.12 13.29
N GLU A 149 13.28 -17.45 13.23
CA GLU A 149 12.39 -18.33 13.98
C GLU A 149 13.23 -19.28 14.85
N GLY A 150 13.35 -18.93 16.13
CA GLY A 150 14.25 -19.62 17.06
C GLY A 150 15.72 -19.46 16.65
N ARG A 151 16.33 -20.54 16.13
CA ARG A 151 17.73 -20.55 15.65
C ARG A 151 17.83 -20.52 14.12
N ASN A 152 16.70 -20.55 13.42
CA ASN A 152 16.66 -20.61 11.97
C ASN A 152 16.48 -19.20 11.39
N VAL A 153 17.12 -18.95 10.26
CA VAL A 153 16.84 -17.79 9.40
C VAL A 153 16.00 -18.29 8.24
N LEU A 154 14.79 -17.76 8.11
CA LEU A 154 13.81 -18.18 7.10
C LEU A 154 13.47 -16.99 6.20
N MET A 155 13.12 -17.27 4.94
CA MET A 155 12.57 -16.27 4.02
C MET A 155 11.06 -16.25 4.16
N LEU A 156 10.43 -15.09 4.01
CA LEU A 156 8.98 -15.03 3.81
C LEU A 156 8.63 -15.76 2.50
N GLU A 157 7.68 -16.68 2.58
CA GLU A 157 7.14 -17.40 1.40
C GLU A 157 5.68 -17.01 1.12
N GLN A 158 4.98 -16.42 2.09
CA GLN A 158 3.59 -15.97 1.92
C GLN A 158 3.54 -14.71 1.05
N GLN A 159 2.61 -14.70 0.09
CA GLN A 159 2.47 -13.59 -0.86
C GLN A 159 1.85 -12.37 -0.18
N PRO A 160 2.41 -11.16 -0.35
CA PRO A 160 1.81 -9.95 0.18
C PRO A 160 0.58 -9.56 -0.63
N LEU A 161 -0.53 -9.33 0.06
CA LEU A 161 -1.79 -8.87 -0.52
C LEU A 161 -2.10 -7.43 -0.12
N GLY A 162 -1.54 -6.96 1.00
CA GLY A 162 -1.65 -5.58 1.45
C GLY A 162 -0.43 -5.14 2.26
N ILE A 163 -0.26 -3.83 2.40
CA ILE A 163 0.76 -3.23 3.26
C ILE A 163 0.19 -2.06 4.04
N GLY A 164 0.58 -1.93 5.30
CA GLY A 164 0.26 -0.80 6.17
C GLY A 164 1.47 -0.34 6.95
N TYR A 165 1.35 0.83 7.58
CA TYR A 165 2.41 1.45 8.36
C TYR A 165 1.88 1.82 9.75
N ASP A 166 2.60 1.40 10.79
CA ASP A 166 2.37 1.79 12.17
C ASP A 166 3.26 2.99 12.53
N PRO A 167 2.72 4.22 12.59
CA PRO A 167 3.51 5.41 12.94
C PRO A 167 3.98 5.40 14.40
N ARG A 168 3.38 4.58 15.27
CA ARG A 168 3.78 4.53 16.70
C ARG A 168 5.07 3.76 16.89
N THR A 169 5.27 2.70 16.12
CA THR A 169 6.44 1.81 16.23
C THR A 169 7.43 1.98 15.08
N ASP A 170 7.09 2.79 14.07
CA ASP A 170 7.87 2.98 12.84
C ASP A 170 8.12 1.64 12.12
N VAL A 171 7.03 0.90 11.91
CA VAL A 171 7.06 -0.45 11.31
C VAL A 171 6.09 -0.53 10.15
N PHE A 172 6.57 -1.02 9.00
CA PHE A 172 5.70 -1.46 7.92
C PHE A 172 5.28 -2.90 8.15
N VAL A 173 4.04 -3.24 7.83
CA VAL A 173 3.51 -4.59 8.00
C VAL A 173 2.86 -5.06 6.71
N LEU A 174 3.25 -6.23 6.24
CA LEU A 174 2.58 -6.92 5.15
C LEU A 174 1.43 -7.75 5.70
N ALA A 175 0.27 -7.64 5.08
CA ALA A 175 -0.82 -8.60 5.18
C ALA A 175 -0.63 -9.62 4.05
N CYS A 176 -0.46 -10.89 4.40
CA CYS A 176 -0.11 -11.93 3.45
C CYS A 176 -1.13 -13.07 3.41
N THR A 177 -0.94 -13.97 2.46
CA THR A 177 -1.62 -15.27 2.42
C THR A 177 -1.41 -16.07 3.71
N ASP A 178 -2.26 -17.06 3.95
CA ASP A 178 -2.19 -17.98 5.11
C ASP A 178 -2.23 -17.28 6.48
N GLY A 179 -2.90 -16.13 6.57
CA GLY A 179 -3.10 -15.43 7.84
C GLY A 179 -1.84 -14.81 8.42
N CYS A 180 -0.79 -14.62 7.60
CA CYS A 180 0.51 -14.14 8.04
C CYS A 180 0.57 -12.60 8.02
N LEU A 181 1.03 -12.02 9.13
CA LEU A 181 1.51 -10.65 9.19
C LEU A 181 3.04 -10.67 9.24
N PHE A 182 3.70 -9.98 8.31
CA PHE A 182 5.16 -9.83 8.28
C PHE A 182 5.54 -8.40 8.65
N PHE A 183 6.28 -8.23 9.74
CA PHE A 183 6.66 -6.94 10.29
C PHE A 183 8.06 -6.55 9.81
N MET A 184 8.18 -5.34 9.29
CA MET A 184 9.40 -4.75 8.71
C MET A 184 9.79 -3.46 9.45
N PRO A 185 10.45 -3.55 10.62
CA PRO A 185 11.11 -2.40 11.22
C PRO A 185 12.24 -1.87 10.33
N GLY A 186 12.76 -0.67 10.60
CA GLY A 186 13.89 -0.11 9.83
C GLY A 186 15.10 -1.07 9.71
N CYS A 187 15.39 -1.83 10.76
CA CYS A 187 16.40 -2.90 10.78
C CYS A 187 15.97 -4.15 9.99
N SER A 188 16.64 -4.47 8.87
CA SER A 188 16.35 -5.66 8.04
C SER A 188 16.53 -7.00 8.74
N ASN A 189 17.37 -7.05 9.78
CA ASN A 189 17.58 -8.27 10.57
C ASN A 189 16.54 -8.44 11.69
N CYS A 190 15.67 -7.44 11.85
CA CYS A 190 14.68 -7.36 12.92
C CYS A 190 13.27 -7.67 12.42
N ASN A 191 13.12 -8.13 11.17
CA ASN A 191 11.84 -8.59 10.67
C ASN A 191 11.35 -9.79 11.48
N TYR A 192 10.04 -9.92 11.64
CA TYR A 192 9.41 -11.05 12.31
C TYR A 192 8.00 -11.29 11.77
N ILE A 193 7.45 -12.47 12.06
CA ILE A 193 6.09 -12.84 11.63
C ILE A 193 5.16 -13.08 12.81
N GLU A 194 3.87 -12.84 12.58
CA GLU A 194 2.80 -13.32 13.43
C GLU A 194 1.71 -13.97 12.59
N ARG A 195 1.33 -15.21 12.93
CA ARG A 195 0.16 -15.87 12.32
C ARG A 195 -1.09 -15.50 13.11
N LYS A 196 -2.03 -14.82 12.46
CA LYS A 196 -3.27 -14.33 13.07
C LYS A 196 -4.51 -15.09 12.64
N ALA A 197 -4.46 -15.75 11.48
CA ALA A 197 -5.61 -16.41 10.87
C ALA A 197 -5.19 -17.69 10.12
N MET A 198 -6.19 -18.44 9.65
CA MET A 198 -6.02 -19.56 8.71
C MET A 198 -6.56 -19.20 7.31
N TYR A 199 -6.69 -17.91 7.02
CA TYR A 199 -7.21 -17.35 5.78
C TYR A 199 -6.37 -16.14 5.38
N ASP A 200 -6.40 -15.78 4.11
CA ASP A 200 -5.62 -14.68 3.55
C ASP A 200 -5.97 -13.32 4.17
N LEU A 201 -4.95 -12.53 4.50
CA LEU A 201 -5.10 -11.16 4.95
C LEU A 201 -4.82 -10.24 3.77
N ASN A 202 -5.83 -9.49 3.34
CA ASN A 202 -5.80 -8.59 2.19
C ASN A 202 -5.48 -7.15 2.58
N ALA A 203 -5.65 -6.79 3.85
CA ALA A 203 -5.36 -5.44 4.32
C ALA A 203 -4.87 -5.44 5.77
N VAL A 204 -4.05 -4.44 6.11
CA VAL A 204 -3.65 -4.11 7.48
C VAL A 204 -3.64 -2.60 7.68
N ALA A 205 -4.14 -2.15 8.82
CA ALA A 205 -4.21 -0.76 9.24
C ALA A 205 -3.97 -0.65 10.75
N PHE A 206 -3.67 0.56 11.21
CA PHE A 206 -3.34 0.81 12.61
C PHE A 206 -4.22 1.93 13.17
N ASN A 207 -4.80 1.69 14.35
CA ASN A 207 -5.54 2.70 15.09
C ASN A 207 -5.13 2.68 16.57
N SER A 208 -4.53 3.76 17.06
CA SER A 208 -4.22 3.95 18.48
C SER A 208 -3.41 2.80 19.12
N GLY A 209 -2.54 2.14 18.35
CA GLY A 209 -1.75 0.99 18.77
C GLY A 209 -2.43 -0.38 18.60
N HIS A 210 -3.61 -0.42 18.00
CA HIS A 210 -4.28 -1.66 17.60
C HIS A 210 -4.09 -1.93 16.11
N VAL A 211 -3.74 -3.17 15.81
CA VAL A 211 -3.69 -3.68 14.43
C VAL A 211 -5.09 -4.10 14.01
N ILE A 212 -5.53 -3.61 12.87
CA ILE A 212 -6.78 -3.96 12.21
C ILE A 212 -6.40 -4.66 10.90
N PHE A 213 -6.99 -5.82 10.62
CA PHE A 213 -6.74 -6.56 9.38
C PHE A 213 -8.02 -7.15 8.83
N ARG A 214 -8.03 -7.42 7.52
CA ARG A 214 -9.14 -8.05 6.80
C ARG A 214 -8.63 -9.15 5.90
#